data_AF-A0A4S1G322-F1
#
_entry.id   AF-A0A4S1G322-F1
#
_cell.length_a   1.000
_cell.length_b   1.000
_cell.length_c   1.000
_cell.angle_alpha   90.00
_cell.angle_beta   90.00
_cell.angle_gamma   90.00
#
_symmetry.space_group_name_H-M   'P 1'
#
loop_
_entity.id
_entity.type
_entity.pdbx_description
1 polymer ?
#
loop_
_entity_poly.entity_id
_entity_poly.type
_entity_poly.pdbx_seq_one_letter_code
_entity_poly.pdbx_strand_id
1 'polypeptide(L)' 'MFDAYIICGTPRTGSTLLCDLLTSTKRTGAPHSFYRRQDIVEWAEEWKLPDRGTI' A
#
# COMPACT_ATOMS: atom_id res chain seq x y z
N MET A 1 -6.01 9.06 18.69
CA MET A 1 -5.83 7.70 18.16
C MET A 1 -5.62 7.84 16.66
N PHE A 2 -4.75 7.04 16.04
CA PHE A 2 -4.48 7.13 14.61
C PHE A 2 -5.30 6.08 13.86
N ASP A 3 -5.95 6.46 12.78
CA ASP A 3 -6.79 5.56 11.98
C ASP A 3 -5.98 4.78 10.93
N ALA A 4 -4.79 5.27 10.57
CA ALA A 4 -3.93 4.69 9.55
C ALA A 4 -2.44 5.01 9.82
N TYR A 5 -1.56 4.31 9.10
CA TYR A 5 -0.10 4.52 9.15
C TYR A 5 0.52 4.28 7.76
N ILE A 6 1.71 4.85 7.54
CA ILE A 6 2.53 4.64 6.34
C ILE A 6 3.90 4.15 6.80
N ILE A 7 4.39 3.09 6.14
CA ILE A 7 5.75 2.57 6.35
C ILE A 7 6.68 3.28 5.37
N CYS A 8 7.62 4.07 5.88
CA CYS A 8 8.67 4.69 5.08
C CYS A 8 9.90 3.78 5.04
N GLY A 9 10.27 3.30 3.85
CA GLY A 9 11.46 2.48 3.65
C GLY A 9 11.97 2.59 2.22
N THR A 10 13.19 2.12 1.98
CA THR A 10 13.75 1.98 0.62
C THR A 10 13.64 0.53 0.15
N PRO A 11 13.76 0.24 -1.16
CA PRO A 11 13.69 -1.13 -1.65
C PRO A 11 14.69 -2.04 -0.92
N ARG A 12 14.23 -3.23 -0.53
CA ARG A 12 15.02 -4.30 0.11
C ARG A 12 15.47 -4.04 1.56
N THR A 13 14.84 -3.11 2.29
CA THR A 13 15.07 -2.91 3.74
C THR A 13 14.20 -3.79 4.65
N GLY A 14 13.49 -4.78 4.09
CA GLY A 14 12.59 -5.65 4.85
C GLY A 14 11.18 -5.08 5.07
N SER A 15 10.81 -3.98 4.42
CA SER A 15 9.46 -3.40 4.53
C SER A 15 8.34 -4.36 4.12
N THR A 16 8.55 -5.19 3.08
CA THR A 16 7.58 -6.21 2.67
C THR A 16 7.36 -7.27 3.77
N LEU A 17 8.44 -7.76 4.38
CA LEU A 17 8.35 -8.70 5.51
C LEU A 17 7.60 -8.07 6.69
N LEU A 18 7.86 -6.80 6.98
CA LEU A 18 7.11 -6.07 8.01
C LEU A 18 5.62 -5.95 7.66
N CYS A 19 5.27 -5.65 6.41
CA CYS A 19 3.88 -5.63 5.96
C CYS A 19 3.18 -6.97 6.17
N ASP A 20 3.84 -8.09 5.85
CA ASP A 20 3.30 -9.44 6.03
C ASP A 20 3.05 -9.75 7.52
N LEU A 21 4.00 -9.41 8.38
CA LEU A 21 3.86 -9.55 9.84
C LEU A 21 2.71 -8.71 10.38
N LEU A 22 2.59 -7.45 9.95
CA LEU A 22 1.48 -6.56 10.33
C LEU A 22 0.13 -7.15 9.89
N THR A 23 0.03 -7.58 8.64
CA THR A 23 -1.17 -8.24 8.11
C THR A 23 -1.53 -9.49 8.92
N SER A 24 -0.54 -10.30 9.30
CA SER A 24 -0.75 -11.51 10.10
C SER A 24 -1.40 -11.26 11.47
N THR A 25 -1.24 -10.05 12.03
CA THR A 25 -1.87 -9.66 13.31
C THR A 25 -3.40 -9.55 13.22
N LYS A 26 -3.95 -9.42 12.00
CA LYS A 26 -5.37 -9.16 11.72
C LYS A 26 -5.92 -7.91 12.43
N ARG A 27 -5.05 -6.98 12.85
CA ARG A 27 -5.43 -5.76 13.58
C ARG A 27 -4.93 -4.47 12.93
N THR A 28 -3.93 -4.55 12.06
CA THR A 28 -3.24 -3.37 11.52
C THR A 28 -3.52 -3.15 10.03
N GLY A 29 -4.55 -3.79 9.48
CA GLY A 29 -4.86 -3.74 8.05
C GLY A 29 -3.88 -4.57 7.21
N ALA A 30 -3.78 -4.24 5.92
CA ALA A 30 -2.92 -4.91 4.95
C ALA A 30 -2.08 -3.87 4.18
N PRO A 31 -1.01 -3.32 4.80
CA PRO A 31 -0.18 -2.31 4.15
C PRO A 31 0.54 -2.90 2.93
N HIS A 32 0.62 -2.13 1.85
CA HIS A 32 1.33 -2.50 0.63
C HIS A 32 1.96 -1.26 -0.02
N SER A 33 2.73 -1.46 -1.09
CA SER A 33 3.38 -0.42 -1.89
C SER A 33 2.41 0.43 -2.75
N PHE A 34 1.26 0.85 -2.20
CA PHE A 34 0.22 1.59 -2.92
C PHE A 34 0.70 2.91 -3.57
N TYR A 35 1.76 3.51 -3.02
CA TYR A 35 2.33 4.77 -3.50
C TYR A 35 3.59 4.59 -4.37
N ARG A 36 3.99 3.35 -4.67
CA ARG A 36 5.12 3.10 -5.56
C ARG A 36 4.70 3.45 -6.98
N ARG A 37 5.38 4.42 -7.62
CA ARG A 37 4.98 4.94 -8.95
C ARG A 37 4.76 3.86 -10.01
N GLN A 38 5.55 2.79 -9.98
CA GLN A 38 5.43 1.69 -10.93
C GLN A 38 4.11 0.90 -10.76
N ASP A 39 3.55 0.90 -9.55
CA ASP A 39 2.41 0.05 -9.17
C ASP A 39 1.10 0.86 -9.13
N ILE A 40 1.17 2.20 -9.16
CA ILE A 40 -0.03 3.08 -9.05
C ILE A 40 -1.09 2.73 -10.10
N VAL A 41 -0.67 2.45 -11.35
CA VAL A 41 -1.60 2.10 -12.44
C VAL A 41 -2.29 0.77 -12.14
N GLU A 42 -1.52 -0.24 -11.73
CA GLU A 42 -2.03 -1.57 -11.35
C GLU A 42 -3.07 -1.47 -10.22
N TRP A 43 -2.77 -0.71 -9.16
CA TRP A 43 -3.72 -0.50 -8.06
C TRP A 43 -4.98 0.24 -8.47
N ALA A 44 -4.85 1.26 -9.34
CA ALA A 44 -6.00 2.01 -9.84
C ALA A 44 -6.92 1.11 -10.68
N GLU A 45 -6.35 0.24 -11.51
CA GLU A 45 -7.08 -0.76 -12.29
C GLU A 45 -7.78 -1.78 -11.37
N GLU A 46 -7.06 -2.33 -10.38
CA GLU A 46 -7.62 -3.30 -9.42
C GLU A 46 -8.82 -2.73 -8.66
N TRP A 47 -8.73 -1.47 -8.24
CA TRP A 47 -9.79 -0.78 -7.50
C TRP A 47 -10.85 -0.13 -8.40
N LYS A 48 -10.74 -0.27 -9.73
CA LYS A 48 -11.67 0.30 -10.72
C LYS A 48 -11.85 1.81 -10.55
N LEU A 49 -10.75 2.51 -10.25
CA LEU A 49 -10.75 3.97 -10.12
C LEU A 49 -10.86 4.62 -11.51
N PRO A 50 -11.49 5.80 -11.60
CA PRO A 50 -11.51 6.55 -12.85
C PRO A 50 -10.11 7.01 -13.26
N ASP A 51 -9.87 7.12 -14.56
CA ASP A 51 -8.65 7.77 -15.05
C ASP A 51 -8.58 9.21 -14.56
N ARG A 52 -7.37 9.71 -14.32
CA ARG A 52 -7.12 11.06 -13.80
C ARG A 52 -7.80 12.17 -14.62
N GLY A 53 -8.06 11.96 -15.91
CA GLY A 53 -8.75 12.91 -16.78
C GLY A 53 -10.29 12.85 -16.78
N THR A 54 -10.90 12.00 -15.96
CA THR A 54 -12.35 11.73 -15.99
C THR A 54 -13.17 12.64 -15.03
N ILE A 55 -12.51 13.55 -14.29
CA ILE A 55 -13.15 14.47 -13.33
C ILE A 55 -13.32 15.89 -13.88
#